data_AF-A0A7W7RAX9-F1
#
_entry.id   AF-A0A7W7RAX9-F1
#
_cell.length_a   1.000
_cell.length_b   1.000
_cell.length_c   1.000
_cell.angle_alpha   90.00
_cell.angle_beta   90.00
_cell.angle_gamma   90.00
#
_symmetry.space_group_name_H-M   'P 1'
#
loop_
_entity.id
_entity.type
_entity.pdbx_description
1 polymer ?
#
loop_
_entity_poly.entity_id
_entity_poly.type
_entity_poly.pdbx_seq_one_letter_code
_entity_poly.pdbx_strand_id
1 'polypeptide(L)'
;MADSDRDLLQDKHEDGHLVTVIHTTAPGLELWLDGEARPMQTAADEVILMPGSVFTDLSGGRVPALYHQVRNLRLADRTALMYFVNPELTEPVYSWAAEPGQTPVDLRDKIRSNPAMFGLPDVPTL
;
A
#
# COMPACT_ATOMS: atom_id res chain seq x y z
N MET A 1 0.24 -29.22 -1.18
CA MET A 1 0.90 -27.94 -1.52
C MET A 1 2.14 -27.86 -0.64
N ALA A 2 3.30 -27.51 -1.18
CA ALA A 2 4.53 -27.46 -0.39
C ALA A 2 4.37 -26.39 0.69
N ASP A 3 4.36 -26.82 1.96
CA ASP A 3 4.37 -25.91 3.10
C ASP A 3 5.72 -25.19 3.05
N SER A 4 5.68 -23.90 2.74
CA SER A 4 6.89 -23.09 2.72
C SER A 4 7.35 -22.92 4.16
N ASP A 5 8.55 -23.38 4.51
CA ASP A 5 9.15 -23.16 5.84
C ASP A 5 9.54 -21.69 6.11
N ARG A 6 9.08 -20.77 5.26
CA ARG A 6 9.26 -19.33 5.46
C ARG A 6 8.36 -18.86 6.60
N ASP A 7 8.94 -18.03 7.47
CA ASP A 7 8.21 -17.32 8.52
C ASP A 7 7.21 -16.29 7.95
N LEU A 8 7.44 -15.79 6.74
CA LEU A 8 6.62 -14.77 6.06
C LEU A 8 6.12 -15.28 4.71
N LEU A 9 4.83 -15.08 4.43
CA LEU A 9 4.20 -15.26 3.11
C LEU A 9 4.50 -14.07 2.19
N GLN A 10 4.64 -12.88 2.78
CA GLN A 10 5.08 -11.65 2.12
C GLN A 10 6.00 -10.91 3.08
N ASP A 11 7.19 -10.52 2.60
CA ASP A 11 8.15 -9.75 3.38
C ASP A 11 7.65 -8.31 3.58
N LYS A 12 8.32 -7.55 4.46
CA LYS A 12 7.99 -6.14 4.72
C LYS A 12 8.07 -5.29 3.44
N HIS A 13 6.98 -4.63 3.07
CA HIS A 13 6.90 -3.72 1.94
C HIS A 13 5.83 -2.64 2.13
N GLU A 14 5.73 -1.72 1.17
CA GLU A 14 4.59 -0.83 0.94
C GLU A 14 4.10 -1.03 -0.50
N ASP A 15 2.90 -0.56 -0.84
CA ASP A 15 2.24 -0.95 -2.09
C ASP A 15 2.57 -0.07 -3.30
N GLY A 16 3.12 1.13 -3.12
CA GLY A 16 3.42 2.04 -4.23
C GLY A 16 2.20 2.81 -4.78
N HIS A 17 1.00 2.59 -4.22
CA HIS A 17 -0.27 3.14 -4.69
C HIS A 17 -0.71 4.37 -3.86
N LEU A 18 -1.83 5.00 -4.22
CA LEU A 18 -2.42 6.06 -3.39
C LEU A 18 -2.94 5.46 -2.07
N VAL A 19 -3.92 4.57 -2.15
CA VAL A 19 -4.43 3.84 -0.99
C VAL A 19 -4.70 2.41 -1.39
N THR A 20 -4.29 1.47 -0.54
CA THR A 20 -4.74 0.09 -0.63
C THR A 20 -5.88 -0.12 0.34
N VAL A 21 -7.01 -0.63 -0.15
CA VAL A 21 -8.12 -1.12 0.67
C VAL A 21 -7.96 -2.63 0.81
N ILE A 22 -7.90 -3.15 2.02
CA ILE A 22 -7.72 -4.58 2.27
C ILE A 22 -8.73 -5.13 3.27
N HIS A 23 -9.22 -6.34 2.98
CA HIS A 23 -9.96 -7.20 3.89
C HIS A 23 -9.34 -8.60 3.90
N THR A 24 -9.27 -9.25 5.07
CA THR A 24 -8.70 -10.59 5.22
C THR A 24 -9.62 -11.50 6.03
N THR A 25 -9.79 -12.75 5.57
CA THR A 25 -10.67 -13.73 6.25
C THR A 25 -10.05 -14.37 7.49
N ALA A 26 -8.74 -14.25 7.68
CA ALA A 26 -8.00 -14.85 8.79
C ALA A 26 -6.74 -14.04 9.16
N PRO A 27 -6.17 -14.25 10.37
CA PRO A 27 -4.97 -13.54 10.84
C PRO A 27 -3.76 -13.73 9.91
N GLY A 28 -2.76 -12.87 10.09
CA GLY A 28 -1.47 -12.98 9.41
C GLY A 28 -0.97 -11.65 8.83
N LEU A 29 -1.84 -10.68 8.61
CA LEU A 29 -1.40 -9.32 8.28
C LEU A 29 -0.73 -8.70 9.52
N GLU A 30 0.45 -8.12 9.32
CA GLU A 30 1.15 -7.35 10.34
C GLU A 30 1.48 -5.96 9.77
N LEU A 31 1.11 -4.91 10.51
CA LEU A 31 1.42 -3.52 10.18
C LEU A 31 2.67 -3.06 10.95
N TRP A 32 3.53 -2.30 10.30
CA TRP A 32 4.71 -1.72 10.94
C TRP A 32 4.37 -0.36 11.55
N LEU A 33 4.23 -0.33 12.87
CA LEU A 33 3.89 0.85 13.66
C LEU A 33 5.01 1.09 14.67
N ASP A 34 5.52 2.32 14.74
CA ASP A 34 6.60 2.72 15.65
C ASP A 34 7.86 1.82 15.57
N GLY A 35 8.14 1.28 14.37
CA GLY A 35 9.29 0.40 14.14
C GLY A 35 9.06 -1.07 14.50
N GLU A 36 7.83 -1.46 14.87
CA GLU A 36 7.50 -2.83 15.24
C GLU A 36 6.37 -3.40 14.37
N ALA A 37 6.46 -4.69 14.03
CA ALA A 37 5.38 -5.41 13.37
C ALA A 37 4.28 -5.76 14.38
N ARG A 38 3.07 -5.25 14.17
CA ARG A 38 1.89 -5.48 15.02
C ARG A 38 0.82 -6.25 14.24
N PRO A 39 0.30 -7.38 14.76
CA PRO A 39 -0.78 -8.11 14.13
C PRO A 39 -1.99 -7.21 13.90
N MET A 40 -2.64 -7.36 12.75
CA MET A 40 -3.84 -6.63 12.40
C MET A 40 -4.86 -7.60 11.79
N GLN A 41 -6.11 -7.47 12.22
CA GLN A 41 -7.22 -8.24 11.72
C GLN A 41 -8.46 -7.34 11.70
N THR A 42 -9.13 -7.31 10.55
CA THR A 42 -10.43 -6.65 10.37
C THR A 42 -11.54 -7.51 10.97
N ALA A 43 -12.56 -6.87 11.55
CA ALA A 43 -13.86 -7.50 11.72
C ALA A 43 -14.50 -7.81 10.35
N ALA A 44 -15.65 -8.51 10.37
CA ALA A 44 -16.32 -8.96 9.15
C ALA A 44 -16.81 -7.81 8.26
N ASP A 45 -17.15 -6.67 8.86
CA ASP A 45 -17.67 -5.45 8.23
C ASP A 45 -16.62 -4.33 8.12
N GLU A 46 -15.35 -4.65 8.38
CA GLU A 46 -14.25 -3.71 8.36
C GLU A 46 -13.31 -3.94 7.18
N VAL A 47 -12.72 -2.84 6.73
CA VAL A 47 -11.57 -2.82 5.82
C VAL A 47 -10.49 -1.95 6.43
N ILE A 48 -9.23 -2.21 6.05
CA ILE A 48 -8.10 -1.34 6.38
C ILE A 48 -7.78 -0.49 5.16
N LEU A 49 -7.51 0.78 5.40
CA LEU A 49 -6.94 1.70 4.41
C LEU A 49 -5.45 1.87 4.70
N MET A 50 -4.62 1.49 3.74
CA MET A 50 -3.16 1.58 3.85
C MET A 50 -2.65 2.65 2.87
N PRO A 51 -2.15 3.80 3.35
CA PRO A 51 -1.53 4.79 2.47
C PRO A 51 -0.25 4.22 1.86
N GLY A 52 -0.05 4.43 0.56
CA GLY A 52 1.22 4.10 -0.11
C GLY A 52 2.07 5.35 -0.40
N SER A 53 3.17 5.16 -1.13
CA SER A 53 4.09 6.26 -1.48
C SER A 53 3.43 7.38 -2.30
N VAL A 54 2.42 7.09 -3.13
CA VAL A 54 1.69 8.15 -3.86
C VAL A 54 0.95 9.06 -2.88
N PHE A 55 0.32 8.52 -1.83
CA PHE A 55 -0.29 9.37 -0.78
C PHE A 55 0.77 10.22 -0.09
N THR A 56 1.92 9.61 0.19
CA THR A 56 3.04 10.31 0.83
C THR A 56 3.46 11.52 0.00
N ASP A 57 3.60 11.36 -1.32
CA ASP A 57 3.92 12.47 -2.22
C ASP A 57 2.82 13.53 -2.29
N LEU A 58 1.56 13.11 -2.44
CA LEU A 58 0.44 14.04 -2.52
C LEU A 58 0.22 14.81 -1.22
N SER A 59 0.50 14.20 -0.07
CA SER A 59 0.43 14.87 1.24
C SER A 59 1.67 15.70 1.58
N GLY A 60 2.67 15.78 0.69
CA GLY A 60 3.93 16.46 0.96
C GLY A 60 4.73 15.84 2.11
N GLY A 61 4.63 14.52 2.28
CA GLY A 61 5.28 13.76 3.35
C GLY A 61 4.57 13.79 4.70
N ARG A 62 3.41 14.47 4.81
CA ARG A 62 2.66 14.55 6.08
C ARG A 62 2.03 13.23 6.49
N VAL A 63 1.71 12.36 5.53
CA VAL A 63 1.20 11.00 5.78
C VAL A 63 2.23 10.01 5.24
N PRO A 64 2.91 9.22 6.10
CA PRO A 64 3.87 8.23 5.64
C PRO A 64 3.16 7.00 5.04
N ALA A 65 3.83 6.32 4.12
CA ALA A 65 3.39 5.02 3.61
C ALA A 65 3.34 3.99 4.74
N LEU A 66 2.29 3.16 4.74
CA LEU A 66 2.08 2.12 5.74
C LEU A 66 2.77 0.83 5.31
N TYR A 67 3.93 0.58 5.91
CA TYR A 67 4.65 -0.67 5.73
C TYR A 67 3.90 -1.82 6.40
N HIS A 68 3.87 -2.96 5.72
CA HIS A 68 3.19 -4.15 6.21
C HIS A 68 3.87 -5.42 5.70
N GLN A 69 3.55 -6.55 6.31
CA GLN A 69 4.03 -7.88 5.93
C GLN A 69 2.95 -8.93 6.21
N VAL A 70 3.15 -10.15 5.73
CA VAL A 70 2.22 -11.25 6.01
C VAL A 70 2.96 -12.41 6.68
N ARG A 71 2.65 -12.65 7.95
CA ARG A 71 3.13 -13.78 8.75
C ARG A 71 2.57 -15.09 8.23
N ASN A 72 3.42 -16.09 8.07
CA ASN A 72 2.99 -17.45 7.79
C ASN A 72 2.56 -18.15 9.08
N LEU A 73 1.25 -18.13 9.37
CA LEU A 73 0.66 -18.85 10.50
C LEU A 73 0.28 -20.30 10.18
N ARG A 74 0.67 -20.80 8.99
CA ARG A 74 0.37 -22.17 8.51
C ARG A 74 -1.11 -22.52 8.58
N LEU A 75 -1.98 -21.55 8.31
CA LEU A 75 -3.43 -21.73 8.26
C LEU A 75 -3.81 -22.50 7.00
N ALA A 76 -4.81 -23.38 7.13
CA ALA A 76 -5.29 -24.17 5.99
C ALA A 76 -6.00 -23.31 4.93
N ASP A 77 -6.65 -22.23 5.34
CA ASP A 77 -7.31 -21.27 4.45
C ASP A 77 -7.13 -19.84 4.99
N ARG A 78 -6.76 -18.94 4.07
CA ARG A 78 -6.68 -17.50 4.29
C ARG A 78 -6.81 -16.81 2.95
N THR A 79 -7.82 -15.98 2.81
CA THR A 79 -8.04 -15.16 1.62
C THR A 79 -7.90 -13.69 2.01
N ALA A 80 -7.29 -12.91 1.12
CA ALA A 80 -7.24 -11.46 1.20
C ALA A 80 -7.83 -10.87 -0.08
N LEU A 81 -8.70 -9.88 0.07
CA LEU A 81 -9.14 -9.02 -1.02
C LEU A 81 -8.40 -7.70 -0.90
N MET A 82 -7.67 -7.31 -1.95
CA MET A 82 -6.96 -6.05 -2.03
C MET A 82 -7.52 -5.25 -3.20
N TYR A 83 -7.78 -3.97 -2.96
CA TYR A 83 -8.18 -3.01 -3.99
C TYR A 83 -7.26 -1.81 -3.94
N PHE A 84 -6.53 -1.58 -5.02
CA PHE A 84 -5.54 -0.52 -5.10
C PHE A 84 -6.13 0.70 -5.79
N VAL A 85 -6.11 1.84 -5.10
CA VAL A 85 -6.60 3.12 -5.60
C VAL A 85 -5.42 3.93 -6.11
N ASN A 86 -5.59 4.58 -7.25
CA ASN A 86 -4.67 5.59 -7.80
C ASN A 86 -5.45 6.76 -8.40
N PRO A 87 -4.83 7.95 -8.50
CA PRO A 87 -5.42 9.06 -9.22
C PRO A 87 -5.47 8.78 -10.73
N GLU A 88 -6.40 9.46 -11.40
CA GLU A 88 -6.40 9.56 -12.85
C GLU A 88 -5.12 10.28 -13.33
N LEU A 89 -4.50 9.77 -14.38
CA LEU A 89 -3.22 10.25 -14.92
C LEU A 89 -3.35 10.94 -16.28
N THR A 90 -4.57 11.13 -16.80
CA THR A 90 -4.80 11.94 -18.01
C THR A 90 -4.45 13.42 -17.80
N GLU A 91 -4.67 13.96 -16.60
CA GLU A 91 -4.34 15.34 -16.22
C GLU A 91 -3.17 15.41 -15.22
N PRO A 92 -2.35 16.48 -15.22
CA PRO A 92 -1.27 16.66 -14.25
C PRO A 92 -1.72 16.49 -12.80
N VAL A 93 -0.92 15.76 -12.02
CA VAL A 93 -1.21 15.50 -10.61
C VAL A 93 -0.17 16.21 -9.75
N TYR A 94 -0.63 17.09 -8.85
CA TYR A 94 0.24 17.87 -7.98
C TYR A 94 0.03 17.52 -6.52
N SER A 95 1.03 17.81 -5.68
CA SER A 95 0.90 17.71 -4.23
C SER A 95 -0.20 18.63 -3.70
N TRP A 96 -1.02 18.10 -2.78
CA TRP A 96 -2.04 18.85 -2.04
C TRP A 96 -1.44 19.77 -0.97
N ALA A 97 -0.16 19.56 -0.64
CA ALA A 97 0.56 20.26 0.40
C ALA A 97 1.58 21.29 -0.14
N ALA A 98 1.43 21.73 -1.39
CA ALA A 98 2.33 22.70 -2.01
C ALA A 98 2.34 24.04 -1.23
N GLU A 99 3.53 24.51 -0.87
CA GLU A 99 3.70 25.79 -0.17
C GLU A 99 3.73 26.97 -1.15
N PRO A 100 3.25 28.17 -0.73
CA PRO A 100 3.32 29.36 -1.57
C PRO A 100 4.75 29.65 -2.04
N GLY A 101 4.92 29.85 -3.35
CA GLY A 101 6.23 30.13 -3.96
C GLY A 101 7.03 28.90 -4.39
N GLN A 102 6.54 27.69 -4.15
CA GLN A 102 7.08 26.48 -4.76
C GLN A 102 6.49 26.29 -6.16
N THR A 103 7.35 25.94 -7.12
CA THR A 103 6.89 25.50 -8.44
C THR A 103 6.24 24.12 -8.31
N PRO A 104 4.97 23.93 -8.71
CA PRO A 104 4.33 22.63 -8.69
C PRO A 104 5.09 21.63 -9.57
N VAL A 105 5.32 20.43 -9.04
CA VAL A 105 5.91 19.31 -9.79
C VAL A 105 4.79 18.36 -10.18
N ASP A 106 4.65 18.08 -11.48
CA ASP A 106 3.73 17.05 -11.97
C ASP A 106 4.27 15.67 -11.57
N LEU A 107 3.44 14.90 -10.86
CA LEU A 107 3.80 13.62 -10.25
C LEU A 107 3.40 12.42 -11.12
N ARG A 108 2.75 12.62 -12.28
CA ARG A 108 2.20 11.51 -13.08
C ARG A 108 3.22 10.42 -13.43
N ASP A 109 4.41 10.80 -13.88
CA ASP A 109 5.45 9.83 -14.25
C ASP A 109 5.91 9.00 -13.05
N LYS A 110 6.04 9.66 -11.89
CA LYS A 110 6.37 8.99 -10.63
C LYS A 110 5.28 8.01 -10.24
N ILE A 111 4.02 8.46 -10.21
CA ILE A 111 2.85 7.65 -9.82
C ILE A 111 2.71 6.42 -10.73
N ARG A 112 2.94 6.57 -12.04
CA ARG A 112 2.83 5.47 -13.01
C ARG A 112 3.82 4.34 -12.72
N SER A 113 5.05 4.70 -12.34
CA SER A 113 6.17 3.77 -12.18
C SER A 113 6.31 3.16 -10.77
N ASN A 114 5.70 3.78 -9.75
CA ASN A 114 5.87 3.36 -8.35
C ASN A 114 5.48 1.90 -8.07
N PRO A 115 4.32 1.38 -8.53
CA PRO A 115 3.93 -0.01 -8.28
C PRO A 115 4.92 -1.06 -8.81
N ALA A 116 5.62 -0.75 -9.92
CA ALA A 116 6.58 -1.66 -10.53
C ALA A 116 7.76 -1.98 -9.61
N MET A 117 8.14 -1.05 -8.73
CA MET A 117 9.20 -1.27 -7.72
C MET A 117 8.81 -2.32 -6.68
N PHE A 118 7.51 -2.63 -6.55
CA PHE A 118 6.95 -3.59 -5.60
C PHE A 118 6.39 -4.84 -6.30
N GLY A 119 6.72 -5.05 -7.58
CA GLY A 119 6.29 -6.21 -8.35
C GLY A 119 4.83 -6.17 -8.82
N LEU A 120 4.19 -4.99 -8.77
CA LEU A 120 2.83 -4.75 -9.26
C LEU A 120 2.88 -4.10 -10.66
N PRO A 121 1.83 -4.27 -11.49
CA PRO A 121 1.80 -3.67 -12.82
C PRO A 121 1.72 -2.14 -12.75
N ASP A 122 2.14 -1.47 -13.84
CA ASP A 122 1.99 -0.03 -13.98
C ASP A 122 0.54 0.43 -13.83
N VAL A 123 0.36 1.64 -13.33
CA VAL A 123 -0.96 2.26 -13.25
C VAL A 123 -1.49 2.55 -14.65
N PRO A 124 -2.64 1.99 -15.07
CA PRO A 124 -3.21 2.27 -16.38
C PRO A 124 -3.65 3.73 -16.47
N THR A 125 -3.54 4.31 -17.67
CA THR A 125 -4.27 5.55 -18.01
C THR A 125 -5.67 5.14 -18.44
N LEU A 126 -6.71 5.67 -17.80
CA LEU A 126 -8.11 5.34 -18.11
C LEU A 126 -8.76 6.38 -19.02
#